data_AF-A0A1G1L6N7-F1
#
_entry.id   AF-A0A1G1L6N7-F1
#
_cell.length_a   1.000
_cell.length_b   1.000
_cell.length_c   1.000
_cell.angle_alpha   90.00
_cell.angle_beta   90.00
_cell.angle_gamma   90.00
#
_symmetry.space_group_name_H-M   'P 1'
#
loop_
_entity.id
_entity.type
_entity.pdbx_description
1 polymer ?
#
loop_
_entity_poly.entity_id
_entity_poly.type
_entity_poly.pdbx_seq_one_letter_code
_entity_poly.pdbx_strand_id
1 'polypeptide(L)'
;MRPQWLSWKNRIFLSFLAGIVWGWVAIGVNIISGAFLFENYMLHNIVTFTIGGAIFGIVVGALLSLSHEWLPFKNIFLKTVFLSVILWGVLMIGGIVLSSIEPERYHIVVPQTVQGFVLAIIMGGLLGSLLKVSRKHN
;
A
#
# COMPACT_ATOMS: atom_id res chain seq x y z
N MET A 1 2.63 -24.84 -19.63
CA MET A 1 2.75 -23.38 -19.32
C MET A 1 1.35 -22.84 -19.09
N ARG A 2 1.01 -22.41 -17.86
CA ARG A 2 -0.31 -21.78 -17.62
C ARG A 2 -0.36 -20.42 -18.32
N PRO A 3 -1.48 -20.03 -18.95
CA PRO A 3 -1.58 -18.75 -19.63
C PRO A 3 -1.34 -17.59 -18.65
N GLN A 4 -0.40 -16.69 -18.99
CA GLN A 4 -0.03 -15.49 -18.21
C GLN A 4 -1.25 -14.69 -17.72
N TRP A 5 -2.33 -14.65 -18.50
CA TRP A 5 -3.58 -13.95 -18.20
C TRP A 5 -4.31 -14.45 -16.94
N LEU A 6 -4.27 -15.76 -16.66
CA LEU A 6 -4.89 -16.33 -15.45
C LEU A 6 -4.11 -15.93 -14.19
N SER A 7 -2.82 -15.66 -14.32
CA SER A 7 -1.95 -15.25 -13.22
C SER A 7 -2.12 -13.79 -12.81
N TRP A 8 -2.46 -12.91 -13.76
CA TRP A 8 -2.66 -11.48 -13.51
C TRP A 8 -3.93 -11.23 -12.69
N LYS A 9 -5.07 -11.85 -13.08
CA LYS A 9 -6.35 -11.68 -12.37
C LYS A 9 -6.25 -12.08 -10.90
N ASN A 10 -5.64 -13.25 -10.65
CA ASN A 10 -5.41 -13.73 -9.28
C ASN A 10 -4.49 -12.80 -8.49
N ARG A 11 -3.46 -12.25 -9.13
CA ARG A 11 -2.56 -11.29 -8.48
C ARG A 11 -3.27 -9.99 -8.11
N ILE A 12 -4.07 -9.41 -9.02
CA ILE A 12 -4.86 -8.22 -8.70
C ILE A 12 -5.84 -8.51 -7.56
N PHE A 13 -6.54 -9.63 -7.62
CA PHE A 13 -7.50 -10.01 -6.59
C PHE A 13 -6.84 -10.18 -5.21
N LEU A 14 -5.69 -10.86 -5.14
CA LEU A 14 -4.92 -10.96 -3.91
C LEU A 14 -4.40 -9.60 -3.42
N SER A 15 -4.07 -8.70 -4.35
CA SER A 15 -3.61 -7.35 -4.00
C SER A 15 -4.75 -6.48 -3.46
N PHE A 16 -5.95 -6.61 -4.02
CA PHE A 16 -7.17 -6.00 -3.52
C PHE A 16 -7.48 -6.48 -2.09
N LEU A 17 -7.49 -7.79 -1.85
CA LEU A 17 -7.73 -8.35 -0.51
C LEU A 17 -6.65 -7.93 0.50
N ALA A 18 -5.37 -7.97 0.10
CA ALA A 18 -4.27 -7.49 0.92
C ALA A 18 -4.46 -6.00 1.28
N GLY A 19 -4.92 -5.20 0.32
CA GLY A 19 -5.23 -3.78 0.50
C GLY A 19 -6.35 -3.53 1.51
N ILE A 20 -7.43 -4.31 1.46
CA ILE A 20 -8.52 -4.22 2.46
C ILE A 20 -7.99 -4.51 3.85
N VAL A 21 -7.28 -5.63 4.02
CA VAL A 21 -6.71 -6.02 5.32
C VAL A 21 -5.73 -4.95 5.81
N TRP A 22 -4.90 -4.42 4.92
CA TRP A 22 -4.00 -3.32 5.23
C TRP A 22 -4.74 -2.06 5.69
N GLY A 23 -5.88 -1.73 5.07
CA GLY A 23 -6.72 -0.59 5.47
C GLY A 23 -7.16 -0.72 6.93
N TRP A 24 -7.55 -1.91 7.36
CA TRP A 24 -7.92 -2.16 8.77
C TRP A 24 -6.71 -2.12 9.71
N VAL A 25 -5.56 -2.63 9.27
CA VAL A 25 -4.30 -2.50 10.02
C VAL A 25 -3.94 -1.02 10.20
N ALA A 26 -4.14 -0.20 9.17
CA ALA A 26 -3.86 1.24 9.22
C ALA A 26 -4.74 1.97 10.24
N ILE A 27 -6.00 1.56 10.42
CA ILE A 27 -6.85 2.06 11.51
C ILE A 27 -6.21 1.71 12.87
N GLY A 28 -5.82 0.45 13.08
CA GLY A 28 -5.19 0.02 14.33
C GLY A 28 -3.89 0.76 14.63
N VAL A 29 -3.02 0.93 13.62
CA VAL A 29 -1.78 1.72 13.74
C VAL A 29 -2.11 3.17 14.09
N ASN A 30 -3.14 3.76 13.47
CA ASN A 30 -3.52 5.14 13.76
C ASN A 30 -4.13 5.34 15.16
N ILE A 31 -4.88 4.36 15.68
CA ILE A 31 -5.38 4.37 17.06
C ILE A 31 -4.21 4.41 18.04
N ILE A 32 -3.15 3.66 17.77
CA ILE A 32 -1.97 3.56 18.66
C ILE A 32 -1.09 4.80 18.54
N SER A 33 -0.86 5.31 17.34
CA SER A 33 0.06 6.43 17.09
C SER A 33 -0.56 7.79 17.36
N GLY A 34 -1.87 7.94 17.18
CA GLY A 34 -2.57 9.22 17.22
C GLY A 34 -2.14 10.21 16.12
N ALA A 35 -1.48 9.75 15.05
CA ALA A 35 -0.90 10.68 14.06
C ALA A 35 -1.96 11.36 13.16
N PHE A 36 -3.11 10.73 12.96
CA PHE A 36 -4.25 11.31 12.26
C PHE A 36 -5.47 11.40 13.18
N LEU A 37 -6.16 12.54 13.12
CA LEU A 37 -7.48 12.69 13.73
C LEU A 37 -8.49 11.85 12.94
N PHE A 38 -9.22 11.00 13.64
CA PHE A 38 -10.35 10.30 13.03
C PHE A 38 -11.51 11.26 12.82
N GLU A 39 -12.24 11.09 11.71
CA GLU A 39 -13.56 11.71 11.62
C GLU A 39 -14.49 11.09 12.67
N ASN A 40 -15.44 11.90 13.17
CA ASN A 40 -16.28 11.60 14.33
C ASN A 40 -17.09 10.28 14.25
N TYR A 41 -17.18 9.65 13.06
CA TYR A 41 -17.90 8.41 12.84
C TYR A 41 -16.96 7.24 12.51
N MET A 42 -16.87 6.26 13.40
CA MET A 42 -16.02 5.06 13.22
C MET A 42 -16.35 4.28 11.94
N LEU A 43 -17.63 4.22 11.53
CA LEU A 43 -18.05 3.62 10.27
C LEU A 43 -17.47 4.34 9.05
N HIS A 44 -17.38 5.67 9.08
CA HIS A 44 -16.79 6.44 7.99
C HIS A 44 -15.30 6.07 7.83
N ASN A 45 -14.55 6.03 8.94
CA ASN A 45 -13.15 5.62 8.91
C ASN A 45 -12.96 4.20 8.36
N ILE A 46 -13.80 3.23 8.77
CA ILE A 46 -13.72 1.86 8.26
C ILE A 46 -13.91 1.83 6.74
N VAL A 47 -14.92 2.52 6.21
CA VAL A 47 -15.19 2.56 4.76
C VAL A 47 -14.04 3.25 4.01
N THR A 48 -13.61 4.42 4.48
CA THR A 48 -12.56 5.22 3.83
C THR A 48 -11.23 4.47 3.79
N PHE A 49 -10.81 3.86 4.91
CA PHE A 49 -9.57 3.08 4.96
C PHE A 49 -9.67 1.77 4.16
N THR A 50 -10.86 1.15 4.09
CA THR A 50 -11.08 -0.04 3.25
C THR A 50 -10.91 0.29 1.78
N ILE A 51 -11.54 1.38 1.31
CA ILE A 51 -11.46 1.81 -0.09
C ILE A 51 -10.04 2.27 -0.42
N GLY A 52 -9.46 3.14 0.42
CA GLY A 52 -8.09 3.63 0.22
C GLY A 52 -7.07 2.49 0.21
N GLY A 53 -7.21 1.54 1.13
CA GLY A 53 -6.37 0.34 1.19
C GLY A 53 -6.53 -0.54 -0.04
N ALA A 54 -7.76 -0.81 -0.47
CA ALA A 54 -8.04 -1.58 -1.68
C ALA A 54 -7.39 -0.94 -2.93
N ILE A 55 -7.52 0.38 -3.08
CA ILE A 55 -6.89 1.13 -4.18
C ILE A 55 -5.36 1.00 -4.09
N PHE A 56 -4.78 1.27 -2.92
CA PHE A 56 -3.33 1.17 -2.71
C PHE A 56 -2.82 -0.23 -3.06
N GLY A 57 -3.52 -1.28 -2.61
CA GLY A 57 -3.21 -2.65 -2.92
C GLY A 57 -3.26 -2.95 -4.41
N ILE A 58 -4.35 -2.57 -5.10
CA ILE A 58 -4.47 -2.73 -6.55
C ILE A 58 -3.32 -2.05 -7.29
N VAL A 59 -2.98 -0.80 -6.93
CA VAL A 59 -1.91 -0.04 -7.59
C VAL A 59 -0.56 -0.75 -7.40
N VAL A 60 -0.23 -1.19 -6.18
CA VAL A 60 1.00 -1.97 -5.93
C VAL A 60 1.00 -3.28 -6.73
N GLY A 61 -0.12 -3.99 -6.77
CA GLY A 61 -0.26 -5.24 -7.53
C GLY A 61 -0.13 -5.05 -9.04
N ALA A 62 -0.66 -3.95 -9.57
CA ALA A 62 -0.54 -3.57 -10.96
C ALA A 62 0.91 -3.21 -11.31
N LEU A 63 1.55 -2.35 -10.50
CA LEU A 63 2.97 -2.01 -10.65
C LEU A 63 3.84 -3.28 -10.63
N LEU A 64 3.58 -4.20 -9.69
CA LEU A 64 4.29 -5.47 -9.62
C LEU A 64 4.09 -6.33 -10.86
N SER A 65 2.93 -6.26 -11.51
CA SER A 65 2.66 -7.02 -12.74
C SER A 65 3.37 -6.43 -13.95
N LEU A 66 3.50 -5.10 -13.99
CA LEU A 66 4.18 -4.38 -15.07
C LEU A 66 5.71 -4.42 -14.94
N SER A 67 6.24 -4.33 -13.71
CA SER A 67 7.68 -4.13 -13.48
C SER A 67 8.40 -5.36 -12.95
N HIS A 68 7.73 -6.51 -12.80
CA HIS A 68 8.30 -7.68 -12.11
C HIS A 68 9.69 -8.06 -12.63
N GLU A 69 9.91 -8.04 -13.94
CA GLU A 69 11.18 -8.49 -14.55
C GLU A 69 12.30 -7.45 -14.43
N TRP A 70 11.96 -6.19 -14.17
CA TRP A 70 12.89 -5.06 -14.15
C TRP A 70 13.34 -4.72 -12.72
N LEU A 71 12.67 -5.29 -11.71
CA LEU A 71 13.03 -5.07 -10.31
C LEU A 71 14.31 -5.83 -9.94
N PRO A 72 15.21 -5.22 -9.14
CA PRO A 72 16.53 -5.77 -8.85
C PRO A 72 16.50 -7.01 -7.93
N PHE A 73 15.36 -7.31 -7.31
CA PHE A 73 15.23 -8.41 -6.37
C PHE A 73 14.77 -9.69 -7.06
N LYS A 74 15.23 -10.86 -6.62
CA LYS A 74 14.66 -12.16 -7.06
C LYS A 74 13.44 -12.58 -6.24
N ASN A 75 13.40 -12.17 -4.97
CA ASN A 75 12.34 -12.54 -4.03
C ASN A 75 11.09 -11.69 -4.22
N ILE A 76 9.93 -12.33 -4.43
CA ILE A 76 8.65 -11.65 -4.62
C ILE A 76 8.26 -10.77 -3.43
N PHE A 77 8.62 -11.18 -2.21
CA PHE A 77 8.36 -10.41 -0.99
C PHE A 77 9.14 -9.09 -0.98
N LEU A 78 10.41 -9.11 -1.38
CA LEU A 78 11.22 -7.90 -1.46
C LEU A 78 10.72 -6.97 -2.57
N LYS A 79 10.28 -7.53 -3.71
CA LYS A 79 9.67 -6.75 -4.80
C LYS A 79 8.44 -5.97 -4.34
N THR A 80 7.54 -6.61 -3.59
CA THR A 80 6.31 -5.95 -3.11
C THR A 80 6.61 -4.88 -2.07
N VAL A 81 7.50 -5.14 -1.11
CA VAL A 81 7.95 -4.13 -0.13
C VAL A 81 8.57 -2.93 -0.83
N PHE A 82 9.48 -3.18 -1.77
CA PHE A 82 10.15 -2.11 -2.51
C PHE A 82 9.15 -1.26 -3.30
N LEU A 83 8.22 -1.87 -4.03
CA LEU A 83 7.22 -1.14 -4.79
C LEU A 83 6.27 -0.33 -3.90
N SER A 84 5.81 -0.89 -2.77
CA SER A 84 4.96 -0.15 -1.83
C SER A 84 5.69 1.06 -1.25
N VAL A 85 6.97 0.92 -0.89
CA VAL A 85 7.79 2.02 -0.38
C VAL A 85 8.05 3.08 -1.45
N ILE A 86 8.35 2.69 -2.69
CA ILE A 86 8.50 3.65 -3.80
C ILE A 86 7.20 4.40 -4.04
N LEU A 87 6.06 3.69 -4.10
CA LEU A 87 4.77 4.32 -4.32
C LEU A 87 4.45 5.33 -3.22
N TRP A 88 4.72 4.98 -1.96
CA TRP A 88 4.63 5.93 -0.86
C TRP A 88 5.57 7.13 -1.03
N GLY A 89 6.83 6.90 -1.43
CA GLY A 89 7.80 7.96 -1.69
C GLY A 89 7.33 8.93 -2.78
N VAL A 90 6.74 8.42 -3.87
CA VAL A 90 6.15 9.24 -4.93
C VAL A 90 4.98 10.10 -4.41
N LEU A 91 4.08 9.50 -3.62
CA LEU A 91 2.97 10.25 -3.01
C LEU A 91 3.48 11.31 -2.01
N MET A 92 4.52 11.00 -1.25
CA MET A 92 5.15 11.91 -0.31
C MET A 92 5.82 13.09 -1.02
N ILE A 93 6.55 12.84 -2.12
CA ILE A 93 7.09 13.91 -2.97
C ILE A 93 5.96 14.79 -3.52
N GLY A 94 4.85 14.19 -3.95
CA GLY A 94 3.65 14.95 -4.34
C GLY A 94 3.15 15.86 -3.22
N GLY A 95 3.09 15.36 -1.98
CA GLY A 95 2.77 16.15 -0.79
C GLY A 95 3.76 17.28 -0.53
N ILE A 96 5.06 17.04 -0.68
CA ILE A 96 6.09 18.09 -0.57
C ILE A 96 5.88 19.19 -1.61
N VAL A 97 5.67 18.82 -2.87
CA VAL A 97 5.46 19.78 -3.96
C VAL A 97 4.22 20.62 -3.68
N LEU A 98 3.11 20.00 -3.26
CA LEU A 98 1.90 20.73 -2.87
C LEU A 98 2.16 21.69 -1.70
N SER A 99 2.92 21.27 -0.68
CA SER A 99 3.31 22.14 0.44
C SER A 99 4.20 23.31 0.03
N SER A 100 5.00 23.17 -1.04
CA SER A 100 5.83 24.27 -1.54
C SER A 100 5.05 25.31 -2.34
N ILE A 101 3.93 24.91 -2.95
CA ILE A 101 3.09 25.77 -3.80
C ILE A 101 2.02 26.47 -2.94
N GLU A 102 1.37 25.73 -2.03
CA GLU A 102 0.32 26.23 -1.14
C GLU A 102 0.64 25.88 0.33
N PRO A 103 1.65 26.52 0.95
CA PRO A 103 2.12 26.17 2.30
C PRO A 103 1.07 26.40 3.40
N GLU A 104 0.16 27.37 3.19
CA GLU A 104 -0.95 27.68 4.10
C GLU A 104 -1.96 26.53 4.20
N ARG A 105 -2.03 25.68 3.17
CA ARG A 105 -3.02 24.60 3.04
C ARG A 105 -2.41 23.23 3.27
N TYR A 106 -1.21 22.99 2.73
CA TYR A 106 -0.53 21.71 2.82
C TYR A 106 0.72 21.86 3.67
N HIS A 107 0.74 21.16 4.80
CA HIS A 107 1.87 21.14 5.71
C HIS A 107 2.34 19.70 5.93
N ILE A 108 3.66 19.52 5.97
CA ILE A 108 4.27 18.20 6.19
C ILE A 108 4.30 17.93 7.70
N VAL A 109 3.58 16.90 8.12
CA VAL A 109 3.57 16.45 9.51
C VAL A 109 4.45 15.21 9.64
N VAL A 110 5.60 15.36 10.30
CA VAL A 110 6.61 14.28 10.42
C VAL A 110 6.03 12.97 10.99
N PRO A 111 5.23 12.97 12.08
CA PRO A 111 4.58 11.75 12.56
C PRO A 111 3.74 11.02 11.50
N GLN A 112 3.00 11.76 10.68
CA GLN A 112 2.17 11.20 9.60
C GLN A 112 3.04 10.62 8.48
N THR A 113 4.16 11.28 8.16
CA THR A 113 5.14 10.78 7.18
C THR A 113 5.74 9.46 7.64
N VAL A 114 6.23 9.38 8.88
CA VAL A 114 6.82 8.15 9.43
C VAL A 114 5.79 7.01 9.47
N GLN A 115 4.57 7.29 9.93
CA GLN A 115 3.50 6.30 9.92
C GLN A 115 3.18 5.81 8.51
N GLY A 116 3.10 6.71 7.52
CA GLY A 116 2.88 6.34 6.12
C GLY A 116 3.97 5.41 5.59
N PHE A 117 5.24 5.67 5.92
CA PHE A 117 6.36 4.81 5.53
C PHE A 117 6.26 3.41 6.15
N VAL A 118 5.98 3.33 7.45
CA VAL A 118 5.79 2.05 8.15
C VAL A 118 4.62 1.26 7.53
N LEU A 119 3.50 1.94 7.27
CA LEU A 119 2.34 1.32 6.63
C LEU A 119 2.66 0.84 5.21
N ALA A 120 3.47 1.56 4.43
CA ALA A 120 3.91 1.12 3.11
C ALA A 120 4.72 -0.19 3.18
N ILE A 121 5.61 -0.32 4.17
CA ILE A 121 6.34 -1.57 4.42
C ILE A 121 5.38 -2.70 4.76
N ILE A 122 4.40 -2.45 5.65
CA ILE A 122 3.39 -3.44 6.06
C ILE A 122 2.57 -3.91 4.85
N MET A 123 2.13 -3.00 3.98
CA MET A 123 1.38 -3.37 2.75
C MET A 123 2.19 -4.33 1.88
N GLY A 124 3.43 -3.97 1.59
CA GLY A 124 4.31 -4.79 0.76
C GLY A 124 4.63 -6.13 1.42
N GLY A 125 4.74 -6.17 2.75
CA GLY A 125 4.90 -7.40 3.53
C GLY A 125 3.68 -8.32 3.47
N LEU A 126 2.47 -7.78 3.67
CA LEU A 126 1.20 -8.51 3.56
C LEU A 126 1.03 -9.11 2.16
N LEU A 127 1.15 -8.28 1.13
CA LEU A 127 1.01 -8.73 -0.26
C LEU A 127 2.09 -9.73 -0.65
N GLY A 128 3.34 -9.46 -0.28
CA GLY A 128 4.47 -10.33 -0.56
C GLY A 128 4.30 -11.72 0.06
N SER A 129 3.79 -11.77 1.28
CA SER A 129 3.51 -13.03 1.99
C SER A 129 2.39 -13.81 1.33
N LEU A 130 1.27 -13.16 1.01
CA LEU A 130 0.14 -13.78 0.33
C LEU A 130 0.53 -14.35 -1.05
N LEU A 131 1.29 -13.59 -1.84
CA LEU A 131 1.77 -14.05 -3.15
C LEU A 131 2.80 -15.17 -3.05
N LYS A 132 3.65 -15.17 -2.02
CA LYS A 132 4.62 -16.24 -1.77
C LYS A 132 3.92 -17.55 -1.40
N VAL A 133 2.89 -17.50 -0.56
CA VAL A 133 2.08 -18.67 -0.19
C VAL A 133 1.30 -19.19 -1.41
N SER A 134 0.67 -18.31 -2.18
CA SER A 134 -0.09 -18.68 -3.38
C SER A 134 0.76 -19.36 -4.46
N ARG A 135 2.05 -18.99 -4.59
CA ARG A 135 3.00 -19.67 -5.49
C ARG A 135 3.41 -21.07 -5.01
N LYS A 136 3.40 -21.34 -3.71
CA LYS A 136 3.82 -22.65 -3.17
C LYS A 136 2.75 -23.73 -3.37
N HIS A 137 1.49 -23.33 -3.43
CA HIS A 137 0.35 -24.24 -3.61
C HIS A 137 -0.05 -24.51 -5.07
N ASN A 138 0.60 -23.87 -6.04
CA ASN A 138 0.25 -23.91 -7.46
C ASN A 138 1.33 -24.53 -8.33
#